data_AF-A0A1Q7SVI7-F1
#
_entry.id   AF-A0A1Q7SVI7-F1
#
_cell.length_a   1.000
_cell.length_b   1.000
_cell.length_c   1.000
_cell.angle_alpha   90.00
_cell.angle_beta   90.00
_cell.angle_gamma   90.00
#
_symmetry.space_group_name_H-M   'P 1'
#
loop_
_entity.id
_entity.type
_entity.pdbx_description
1 polymer ?
#
loop_
_entity_poly.entity_id
_entity_poly.type
_entity_poly.pdbx_seq_one_letter_code
_entity_poly.pdbx_strand_id
1 'polypeptide(L)'
;MEVHIKPETESRLTELASKSGRATDDLVEDALAGYLTEVAEVREMLDGRYDDIKSGRVKPIDGEVFFGGLRQREDELLKQRNPK
;
A
#
# COMPACT_ATOMS: atom_id res chain seq x y z
N MET A 1 -6.51 -14.02 -22.48
CA MET A 1 -6.26 -12.56 -22.56
C MET A 1 -4.89 -12.40 -23.18
N GLU A 2 -4.73 -11.55 -24.20
CA GLU A 2 -3.41 -11.27 -24.77
C GLU A 2 -2.94 -9.92 -24.25
N VAL A 3 -1.73 -9.88 -23.67
CA VAL A 3 -1.13 -8.66 -23.11
C VAL A 3 0.20 -8.43 -23.81
N HIS A 4 0.34 -7.27 -24.45
CA HIS A 4 1.59 -6.90 -25.11
C HIS A 4 2.53 -6.23 -24.12
N ILE A 5 3.70 -6.83 -23.92
CA ILE A 5 4.71 -6.36 -22.97
C ILE A 5 5.88 -5.77 -23.77
N LYS A 6 6.61 -4.81 -23.18
CA LYS A 6 7.81 -4.27 -23.82
C LYS A 6 8.90 -5.34 -23.91
N PRO A 7 9.72 -5.37 -24.98
CA PRO A 7 10.76 -6.40 -25.17
C PRO A 7 11.75 -6.53 -24.00
N GLU A 8 12.08 -5.42 -23.34
CA GLU A 8 12.95 -5.42 -22.16
C GLU A 8 12.35 -6.24 -21.01
N THR A 9 11.05 -6.08 -20.76
CA THR A 9 10.35 -6.79 -19.69
C THR A 9 10.11 -8.26 -20.05
N GLU A 10 9.85 -8.58 -21.32
CA GLU A 10 9.76 -9.97 -21.80
C GLU A 10 11.08 -10.73 -21.62
N SER A 11 12.21 -10.09 -21.92
CA SER A 11 13.54 -10.68 -21.70
C SER A 11 13.77 -10.99 -20.22
N ARG A 12 13.44 -10.05 -19.32
CA ARG A 12 13.53 -10.26 -17.87
C ARG A 12 12.61 -11.36 -17.36
N LEU A 13 11.38 -11.42 -17.88
CA LEU A 13 10.42 -12.47 -17.51
C LEU A 13 10.92 -13.85 -17.95
N THR A 14 11.49 -13.95 -19.16
CA THR A 14 12.07 -15.19 -19.69
C THR A 14 13.29 -15.64 -18.87
N GLU A 15 14.16 -14.70 -18.50
CA GLU A 15 15.29 -14.99 -17.60
C GLU A 15 14.82 -15.48 -16.23
N LEU A 16 13.79 -14.85 -15.67
CA LEU A 16 13.21 -15.23 -14.38
C LEU A 16 12.56 -16.62 -14.44
N ALA A 17 11.82 -16.92 -15.51
CA ALA A 17 11.26 -18.24 -15.77
C ALA A 17 12.35 -19.32 -15.85
N SER A 18 13.43 -19.06 -16.60
CA SER A 18 14.58 -19.95 -16.71
C SER A 18 15.24 -20.23 -15.35
N LYS A 19 15.42 -19.20 -14.53
CA LYS A 19 16.04 -19.32 -13.19
C LYS A 19 15.15 -20.00 -12.17
N SER A 20 13.85 -19.74 -12.21
CA SER A 20 12.88 -20.28 -11.25
C SER A 20 12.36 -21.67 -11.64
N GLY A 21 12.52 -22.08 -12.90
CA GLY A 21 11.92 -23.29 -13.46
C GLY A 21 10.40 -23.20 -13.64
N ARG A 22 9.82 -22.01 -13.47
CA ARG A 22 8.38 -21.76 -13.59
C ARG A 22 8.02 -21.29 -14.99
N ALA A 23 6.79 -21.54 -15.42
CA ALA A 23 6.28 -20.99 -16.66
C ALA A 23 6.16 -19.45 -16.54
N THR A 24 6.36 -18.76 -17.67
CA THR A 24 6.19 -17.30 -17.74
C THR A 24 4.78 -16.87 -17.34
N ASP A 25 3.79 -17.66 -17.72
CA ASP A 25 2.37 -17.37 -17.49
C ASP A 25 2.05 -17.41 -15.99
N ASP A 26 2.55 -18.41 -15.27
CA ASP A 26 2.39 -18.52 -13.81
C ASP A 26 3.04 -17.33 -13.08
N LEU A 27 4.21 -16.88 -13.55
CA LEU A 27 4.91 -15.74 -12.95
C LEU A 27 4.16 -14.42 -13.17
N VAL A 28 3.55 -14.26 -14.33
CA VAL A 28 2.72 -13.09 -14.65
C VAL A 28 1.42 -13.12 -13.85
N GLU A 29 0.78 -14.28 -13.74
CA GLU A 29 -0.44 -14.45 -12.96
C GLU A 29 -0.21 -14.12 -11.48
N ASP A 30 0.85 -14.65 -10.87
CA ASP A 30 1.21 -14.35 -9.48
C ASP A 30 1.48 -12.86 -9.27
N ALA A 31 2.24 -12.23 -10.18
CA ALA A 31 2.57 -10.81 -10.08
C ALA A 31 1.31 -9.94 -10.17
N LEU A 32 0.39 -10.29 -11.08
CA LEU A 32 -0.88 -9.58 -11.22
C LEU A 32 -1.82 -9.84 -10.03
N ALA A 33 -1.87 -11.07 -9.51
CA ALA A 33 -2.65 -11.41 -8.33
C ALA A 33 -2.19 -10.60 -7.11
N GLY A 34 -0.88 -10.48 -6.90
CA GLY A 34 -0.31 -9.64 -5.85
C GLY A 34 -0.70 -8.17 -6.02
N TYR A 35 -0.47 -7.61 -7.21
CA TYR A 35 -0.83 -6.22 -7.50
C TYR A 35 -2.32 -5.92 -7.30
N LEU A 36 -3.20 -6.80 -7.78
CA LEU A 36 -4.64 -6.64 -7.63
C LEU A 36 -5.09 -6.75 -6.17
N THR A 37 -4.46 -7.63 -5.39
CA THR A 37 -4.72 -7.75 -3.95
C THR A 37 -4.35 -6.46 -3.22
N GLU A 38 -3.14 -5.93 -3.45
CA GLU A 38 -2.71 -4.67 -2.84
C GLU A 38 -3.63 -3.50 -3.21
N VAL A 39 -4.05 -3.41 -4.48
CA VAL A 39 -4.99 -2.37 -4.93
C VAL A 39 -6.35 -2.54 -4.26
N ALA A 40 -6.84 -3.77 -4.11
CA ALA A 40 -8.12 -4.04 -3.47
C ALA A 40 -8.09 -3.66 -1.98
N GLU A 41 -7.04 -4.02 -1.25
CA GLU A 41 -6.86 -3.65 0.16
C GLU A 41 -6.82 -2.14 0.37
N VAL A 42 -6.08 -1.41 -0.48
CA VAL A 42 -6.03 0.06 -0.41
C VAL A 42 -7.40 0.66 -0.69
N ARG A 43 -8.13 0.13 -1.68
CA ARG A 43 -9.49 0.61 -2.00
C ARG A 43 -10.46 0.35 -0.86
N GLU A 44 -10.47 -0.86 -0.31
CA GLU A 44 -11.33 -1.20 0.82
C GLU A 44 -11.10 -0.25 2.00
N MET A 45 -9.84 0.01 2.35
CA MET A 45 -9.49 0.96 3.41
C MET A 45 -10.00 2.37 3.11
N LEU A 46 -9.81 2.86 1.89
CA LEU A 46 -10.20 4.23 1.51
C LEU A 46 -11.71 4.39 1.38
N ASP A 47 -12.40 3.43 0.76
CA ASP A 47 -13.85 3.43 0.59
C ASP A 47 -14.54 3.35 1.95
N GLY A 48 -14.05 2.50 2.86
CA GLY A 48 -14.55 2.42 4.24
C GLY A 48 -14.39 3.75 5.00
N ARG A 49 -13.22 4.41 4.89
CA ARG A 49 -13.01 5.73 5.49
C ARG A 49 -13.93 6.79 4.90
N TYR A 50 -14.15 6.75 3.59
CA TYR A 50 -15.07 7.65 2.92
C TYR A 50 -16.50 7.46 3.44
N ASP A 51 -16.97 6.22 3.56
CA ASP A 51 -18.29 5.90 4.07
C ASP A 51 -18.46 6.30 5.55
N ASP A 52 -17.44 6.13 6.37
CA ASP A 52 -17.42 6.57 7.76
C ASP A 52 -17.58 8.10 7.87
N ILE A 53 -16.88 8.86 7.03
CA ILE A 53 -16.99 10.32 7.00
C ILE A 53 -18.38 10.72 6.49
N LYS A 54 -18.84 10.10 5.41
CA LYS A 54 -20.13 10.42 4.77
C LYS A 54 -21.32 10.10 5.69
N SER A 55 -21.24 9.01 6.43
CA SER A 55 -22.27 8.61 7.41
C SER A 55 -22.23 9.44 8.69
N GLY A 56 -21.18 10.24 8.91
CA GLY A 56 -20.97 10.98 10.14
C GLY A 56 -20.54 10.11 11.33
N ARG A 57 -20.17 8.85 11.10
CA ARG A 57 -19.64 7.94 12.13
C ARG A 57 -18.33 8.47 12.70
N VAL A 58 -17.52 9.13 11.88
CA VAL A 58 -16.28 9.79 12.30
C VAL A 58 -16.37 11.29 12.11
N LYS A 59 -15.76 12.03 13.03
CA LYS A 59 -15.68 13.49 12.95
C LYS A 59 -14.33 13.89 12.32
N PRO A 60 -14.32 14.62 11.19
CA PRO A 60 -13.10 15.17 10.63
C PRO A 60 -12.40 16.09 11.64
N ILE A 61 -11.08 16.05 11.64
CA ILE A 61 -10.22 16.93 12.45
C ILE A 61 -9.42 17.78 11.47
N ASP A 62 -9.23 19.05 11.81
CA ASP A 62 -8.35 19.93 11.05
C ASP A 62 -6.90 19.39 11.04
N GLY A 63 -6.26 19.43 9.87
CA GLY A 63 -4.94 18.84 9.66
C GLY A 63 -3.87 19.47 10.55
N GLU A 64 -3.83 20.80 10.63
CA GLU A 64 -2.83 21.52 11.42
C GLU A 64 -3.03 21.25 12.92
N VAL A 65 -4.29 21.21 13.38
CA VAL A 65 -4.61 20.84 14.77
C VAL A 65 -4.16 19.41 15.07
N PHE A 66 -4.40 18.47 14.16
CA PHE A 66 -3.97 17.07 14.33
C PHE A 66 -2.43 16.96 14.38
N PHE A 67 -1.72 17.58 13.44
CA PHE A 67 -0.26 17.54 13.40
C PHE A 67 0.39 18.22 14.61
N GLY A 68 -0.17 19.36 15.06
CA GLY A 68 0.27 20.01 16.29
C GLY A 68 0.17 19.10 17.51
N GLY A 69 -0.96 18.42 17.69
CA GLY A 69 -1.15 17.45 18.77
C GLY A 69 -0.23 16.24 18.66
N LEU A 70 0.04 15.74 17.44
CA LEU A 70 0.97 14.64 17.20
C LEU A 70 2.39 14.99 17.64
N ARG A 71 2.87 16.19 17.29
CA ARG A 71 4.20 16.70 17.70
C ARG A 71 4.33 16.86 19.21
N GLN A 72 3.31 17.42 19.84
CA GLN A 72 3.30 17.55 21.30
C GLN A 72 3.43 16.18 21.99
N ARG A 73 2.68 15.19 21.51
CA ARG A 73 2.72 13.83 22.07
C ARG A 73 4.08 13.15 21.86
N GLU A 74 4.71 13.40 20.71
CA GLU A 74 6.08 12.95 20.43
C GLU A 74 7.07 13.53 21.45
N ASP A 75 7.02 14.84 21.71
CA ASP A 75 7.87 15.51 22.69
C ASP A 75 7.68 14.98 24.11
N GLU A 76 6.43 14.72 24.51
CA GLU A 76 6.09 14.15 25.82
C GLU A 76 6.70 12.75 25.99
N LEU A 77 6.61 11.90 24.96
CA LEU A 77 7.20 10.55 24.98
C LEU A 77 8.73 10.61 25.05
N LEU A 78 9.36 11.52 24.32
CA LEU A 78 10.81 11.71 24.37
C LEU A 78 11.29 12.17 25.75
N LYS A 79 10.55 13.08 26.39
CA LYS A 79 10.82 13.53 27.77
C LYS A 79 10.67 12.41 28.80
N GLN A 80 9.69 11.51 28.63
CA GLN A 80 9.52 10.35 29.51
C GLN A 80 10.63 9.31 29.35
N ARG A 81 11.20 9.17 28.15
CA ARG A 81 12.27 8.22 27.86
C ARG A 81 13.64 8.65 28.41
N ASN A 82 13.88 9.96 28.52
CA ASN A 82 15.08 10.54 29.12
C ASN A 82 14.72 11.38 30.35
N PRO A 83 14.37 10.74 31.48
CA PRO A 83 14.24 11.46 32.73
C PRO A 83 15.64 11.99 33.10
N LYS A 84 15.75 13.32 33.27
CA LYS A 84 16.93 13.94 33.88
C LYS A 84 17.14 13.43 35.30
#